data_AF-A0A3P7JPM2-F1
#
_entry.id   AF-A0A3P7JPM2-F1
#
_cell.length_a   1.000
_cell.length_b   1.000
_cell.length_c   1.000
_cell.angle_alpha   90.00
_cell.angle_beta   90.00
_cell.angle_gamma   90.00
#
_symmetry.space_group_name_H-M   'P 1'
#
loop_
_entity.id
_entity.type
_entity.pdbx_description
1 polymer ?
#
loop_
_entity_poly.entity_id
_entity_poly.type
_entity_poly.pdbx_seq_one_letter_code
_entity_poly.pdbx_strand_id
1 'polypeptide(L)'
;MVAAYNQSLPILTLLLDAGADVNLPLGVLDSETCEEARCVGSGALVEATRSDAVHIVHYLYDRGALDTDNRALRLAAKNNNLKLVRVFLTRLVFPDPEYKVNKKNVDVGQIQVGQNLLPSSLCPSRAASLNWGSASLEAVQSDWFVAAALQVNPRLRTTRLSLAAITRVDLSCNQLTTFPSILFQMPSLRSLNLAENLIAAIDMPGFYVTSTSLEI
;
A
#
# COMPACT_ATOMS: atom_id res chain seq x y z
N MET A 1 -16.69 -16.30 -6.68
CA MET A 1 -15.77 -16.98 -5.73
C MET A 1 -15.07 -18.17 -6.37
N VAL A 2 -15.76 -19.28 -6.68
CA VAL A 2 -15.13 -20.46 -7.32
C VAL A 2 -14.39 -20.12 -8.62
N ALA A 3 -14.99 -19.30 -9.49
CA ALA A 3 -14.33 -18.83 -10.71
C ALA A 3 -13.06 -18.01 -10.44
N ALA A 4 -13.03 -17.24 -9.34
CA ALA A 4 -11.89 -16.44 -8.94
C ALA A 4 -10.76 -17.32 -8.38
N TYR A 5 -11.10 -18.30 -7.54
CA TYR A 5 -10.15 -19.31 -7.04
C TYR A 5 -9.49 -20.06 -8.20
N ASN A 6 -10.29 -20.55 -9.15
CA ASN A 6 -9.84 -21.28 -10.33
C ASN A 6 -9.20 -20.40 -11.43
N GLN A 7 -8.99 -19.12 -11.17
CA GLN A 7 -8.39 -18.16 -12.11
C GLN A 7 -9.10 -18.07 -13.48
N SER A 8 -10.40 -18.36 -13.51
CA SER A 8 -11.17 -18.39 -14.75
C SER A 8 -11.76 -17.03 -15.08
N LEU A 9 -10.94 -16.18 -15.73
CA LEU A 9 -11.36 -14.85 -16.18
C LEU A 9 -12.62 -14.86 -17.07
N PRO A 10 -12.81 -15.81 -18.03
CA PRO A 10 -14.00 -15.83 -18.86
C PRO A 10 -15.29 -16.05 -18.07
N ILE A 11 -15.28 -17.00 -17.13
CA ILE A 11 -16.44 -17.29 -16.27
C ILE A 11 -16.69 -16.11 -15.34
N LEU A 12 -15.63 -15.53 -14.76
CA LEU A 12 -15.74 -14.37 -13.90
C LEU A 12 -16.36 -13.17 -14.63
N THR A 13 -15.93 -12.93 -15.88
CA THR A 13 -16.45 -11.88 -16.74
C THR A 13 -17.94 -12.07 -17.00
N LEU A 14 -18.34 -13.27 -17.42
CA LEU A 14 -19.74 -13.60 -17.70
C LEU A 14 -20.63 -13.42 -16.47
N LEU A 15 -20.18 -13.85 -15.30
CA LEU A 15 -20.93 -13.71 -14.05
C LEU A 15 -21.13 -12.23 -13.69
N LEU A 16 -20.06 -11.43 -13.74
CA LEU A 16 -20.15 -10.01 -13.39
C LEU A 16 -20.96 -9.20 -14.42
N ASP A 17 -20.89 -9.56 -15.70
CA ASP A 17 -21.74 -8.95 -16.75
C ASP A 17 -23.21 -9.32 -16.60
N ALA A 18 -23.50 -10.49 -16.04
CA ALA A 18 -24.86 -10.91 -15.67
C ALA A 18 -25.37 -10.23 -14.37
N GLY A 19 -24.60 -9.32 -13.77
CA GLY A 19 -24.99 -8.60 -12.55
C GLY A 19 -24.69 -9.33 -11.25
N ALA A 20 -23.79 -10.32 -11.25
CA ALA A 20 -23.33 -10.92 -10.01
C ALA A 20 -22.64 -9.87 -9.11
N ASP A 21 -22.96 -9.87 -7.82
CA ASP A 21 -22.34 -8.97 -6.87
C ASP A 21 -20.88 -9.35 -6.61
N VAL A 22 -19.96 -8.46 -7.00
CA VAL A 22 -18.51 -8.63 -6.79
C VAL A 22 -18.13 -8.58 -5.31
N ASN A 23 -18.93 -7.92 -4.48
CA ASN A 23 -18.70 -7.71 -3.06
C ASN A 23 -19.49 -8.68 -2.18
N LEU A 24 -20.03 -9.75 -2.77
CA LEU A 24 -20.66 -10.82 -2.02
C LEU A 24 -19.63 -11.46 -1.06
N PRO A 25 -19.90 -11.51 0.25
CA PRO A 25 -18.97 -12.05 1.23
C PRO A 25 -18.88 -13.57 1.14
N LEU A 26 -17.71 -14.09 1.49
CA LEU A 26 -17.51 -15.53 1.60
C LEU A 26 -18.34 -16.04 2.78
N GLY A 27 -19.44 -16.74 2.49
CA GLY A 27 -20.20 -17.47 3.50
C GLY A 27 -19.30 -18.55 4.10
N VAL A 28 -19.15 -18.53 5.42
CA VAL A 28 -18.37 -19.54 6.16
C VAL A 28 -18.92 -20.93 5.82
N LEU A 29 -18.13 -21.71 5.09
CA LEU A 29 -18.26 -23.16 5.11
C LEU A 29 -17.31 -23.63 6.21
N ASP A 30 -17.90 -23.97 7.36
CA ASP A 30 -17.34 -24.73 8.48
C ASP A 30 -15.83 -24.59 8.72
N SER A 31 -15.44 -23.59 9.52
CA SER A 31 -14.11 -23.58 10.15
C SER A 31 -14.28 -23.29 11.63
N GLU A 32 -13.90 -24.26 12.46
CA GLU A 32 -14.09 -24.35 13.91
C GLU A 32 -13.31 -23.31 14.75
N THR A 33 -12.83 -22.23 14.14
CA THR A 33 -12.22 -21.11 14.86
C THR A 33 -13.17 -19.90 14.81
N CYS A 34 -14.16 -19.93 15.70
CA CYS A 34 -15.06 -18.83 15.98
C CYS A 34 -14.27 -17.58 16.41
N GLU A 35 -14.09 -16.59 15.52
CA GLU A 35 -14.02 -15.14 15.80
C GLU A 35 -14.11 -14.26 14.52
N GLU A 36 -14.73 -14.71 13.41
CA GLU A 36 -14.86 -13.92 12.17
C GLU A 36 -16.32 -13.70 11.72
N ALA A 37 -17.26 -13.59 12.68
CA ALA A 37 -18.70 -13.43 12.45
C ALA A 37 -19.13 -12.02 11.97
N ARG A 38 -18.37 -11.43 11.03
CA ARG A 38 -18.84 -10.33 10.19
C ARG A 38 -18.44 -10.62 8.74
N CYS A 39 -19.37 -11.24 8.02
CA CYS A 39 -19.29 -11.50 6.58
C CYS A 39 -19.34 -10.17 5.82
N VAL A 40 -18.25 -9.40 5.82
CA VAL A 40 -18.14 -8.14 5.10
C VAL A 40 -16.95 -8.25 4.13
N GLY A 41 -17.14 -7.79 2.89
CA GLY A 41 -16.10 -7.70 1.87
C GLY A 41 -16.24 -8.67 0.70
N SER A 42 -15.42 -8.49 -0.34
CA SER A 42 -15.45 -9.36 -1.51
C SER A 42 -14.87 -10.74 -1.23
N GLY A 43 -15.73 -11.76 -1.10
CA GLY A 43 -15.30 -13.15 -1.00
C GLY A 43 -14.54 -13.61 -2.25
N ALA A 44 -14.88 -13.07 -3.43
CA ALA A 44 -14.15 -13.34 -4.66
C ALA A 44 -12.70 -12.85 -4.61
N LEU A 45 -12.45 -11.71 -3.97
CA LEU A 45 -11.12 -11.16 -3.78
C LEU A 45 -10.28 -12.02 -2.83
N VAL A 46 -10.87 -12.50 -1.73
CA VAL A 46 -10.22 -13.44 -0.79
C VAL A 46 -9.83 -14.74 -1.51
N GLU A 47 -10.73 -15.30 -2.32
CA GLU A 47 -10.44 -16.51 -3.09
C GLU A 47 -9.34 -16.31 -4.14
N ALA A 48 -9.34 -15.17 -4.84
CA ALA A 48 -8.29 -14.83 -5.80
C ALA A 48 -6.93 -14.68 -5.11
N THR A 49 -6.89 -14.10 -3.91
CA THR A 49 -5.67 -14.01 -3.10
C THR A 49 -5.19 -15.38 -2.64
N ARG A 50 -6.11 -16.26 -2.24
CA ARG A 50 -5.78 -17.64 -1.81
C ARG A 50 -5.12 -18.45 -2.92
N SER A 51 -5.50 -18.22 -4.17
CA SER A 51 -4.92 -18.90 -5.34
C SER A 51 -3.76 -18.15 -6.00
N ASP A 52 -3.21 -17.09 -5.38
CA ASP A 52 -2.14 -16.25 -5.94
C ASP A 52 -2.46 -15.68 -7.33
N ALA A 53 -3.74 -15.35 -7.57
CA ALA A 53 -4.25 -14.92 -8.86
C ALA A 53 -4.15 -13.39 -9.03
N VAL A 54 -2.93 -12.85 -9.14
CA VAL A 54 -2.70 -11.39 -9.22
C VAL A 54 -3.52 -10.70 -10.31
N HIS A 55 -3.62 -11.32 -11.49
CA HIS A 55 -4.40 -10.78 -12.61
C HIS A 55 -5.91 -10.75 -12.33
N ILE A 56 -6.43 -11.75 -11.59
CA ILE A 56 -7.83 -11.76 -11.14
C ILE A 56 -8.06 -10.70 -10.08
N VAL A 57 -7.13 -10.50 -9.14
CA VAL A 57 -7.20 -9.44 -8.13
C VAL A 57 -7.30 -8.07 -8.80
N HIS A 58 -6.46 -7.78 -9.80
CA HIS A 58 -6.57 -6.55 -10.58
C HIS A 58 -7.93 -6.41 -11.27
N TYR A 59 -8.38 -7.47 -11.94
CA TYR A 59 -9.66 -7.47 -12.63
C TYR A 59 -10.85 -7.24 -11.69
N LEU A 60 -10.86 -7.89 -10.52
CA LEU A 60 -11.89 -7.70 -9.50
C LEU A 60 -11.90 -6.26 -8.99
N TYR A 61 -10.73 -5.66 -8.78
CA TYR A 61 -10.65 -4.24 -8.42
C TYR A 61 -11.21 -3.33 -9.50
N ASP A 62 -10.91 -3.59 -10.77
CA ASP A 62 -11.44 -2.82 -11.89
C ASP A 62 -12.97 -2.94 -12.00
N ARG A 63 -13.53 -4.04 -11.45
CA ARG A 63 -14.97 -4.30 -11.32
C ARG A 63 -15.59 -3.78 -10.03
N GLY A 64 -14.84 -3.09 -9.17
CA GLY A 64 -15.34 -2.48 -7.93
C GLY A 64 -15.31 -3.38 -6.69
N ALA A 65 -14.48 -4.42 -6.68
CA ALA A 65 -14.25 -5.21 -5.48
C ALA A 65 -13.63 -4.37 -4.35
N LEU A 66 -14.11 -4.57 -3.12
CA LEU A 66 -13.64 -3.91 -1.91
C LEU A 66 -13.02 -4.94 -0.96
N ASP A 67 -11.83 -4.63 -0.46
CA ASP A 67 -11.18 -5.38 0.61
C ASP A 67 -11.53 -4.77 1.96
N THR A 68 -12.73 -5.06 2.47
CA THR A 68 -13.16 -4.52 3.76
C THR A 68 -12.36 -5.14 4.89
N ASP A 69 -11.99 -4.30 5.85
CA ASP A 69 -11.13 -4.67 6.97
C ASP A 69 -9.81 -5.30 6.52
N ASN A 70 -9.27 -5.00 5.34
CA ASN A 70 -7.98 -5.51 4.86
C ASN A 70 -7.87 -7.06 4.93
N ARG A 71 -8.96 -7.80 4.74
CA ARG A 71 -8.97 -9.27 4.90
C ARG A 71 -8.11 -9.97 3.84
N ALA A 72 -8.25 -9.57 2.57
CA ALA A 72 -7.44 -10.10 1.48
C ALA A 72 -5.98 -9.66 1.62
N LEU A 73 -5.72 -8.42 2.04
CA LEU A 73 -4.38 -7.93 2.39
C LEU A 73 -3.71 -8.75 3.50
N ARG A 74 -4.39 -8.97 4.64
CA ARG A 74 -3.86 -9.80 5.73
C ARG A 74 -3.58 -11.23 5.28
N LEU A 75 -4.44 -11.80 4.45
CA LEU A 75 -4.22 -13.14 3.89
C LEU A 75 -2.98 -13.16 2.99
N ALA A 76 -2.79 -12.13 2.14
CA ALA A 76 -1.59 -12.01 1.32
C ALA A 76 -0.31 -11.84 2.17
N ALA A 77 -0.37 -11.04 3.24
CA ALA A 77 0.74 -10.85 4.18
C ALA A 77 1.10 -12.16 4.90
N LYS A 78 0.11 -12.87 5.45
CA LYS A 78 0.30 -14.17 6.11
C LYS A 78 0.89 -15.23 5.17
N ASN A 79 0.53 -15.20 3.89
CA ASN A 79 1.07 -16.09 2.88
C ASN A 79 2.42 -15.62 2.32
N ASN A 80 3.02 -14.55 2.86
CA ASN A 80 4.26 -13.93 2.37
C ASN A 80 4.21 -13.55 0.88
N ASN A 81 3.03 -13.24 0.36
CA ASN A 81 2.85 -12.87 -1.04
C ASN A 81 3.10 -11.38 -1.23
N LEU A 82 4.39 -11.01 -1.32
CA LEU A 82 4.83 -9.61 -1.41
C LEU A 82 4.26 -8.88 -2.63
N LYS A 83 3.96 -9.60 -3.72
CA LYS A 83 3.37 -9.02 -4.94
C LYS A 83 1.93 -8.59 -4.68
N LEU A 84 1.11 -9.48 -4.11
CA LEU A 84 -0.26 -9.14 -3.75
C LEU A 84 -0.31 -8.08 -2.66
N VAL A 85 0.53 -8.17 -1.62
CA VAL A 85 0.64 -7.14 -0.59
C VAL A 85 0.87 -5.76 -1.22
N ARG A 86 1.83 -5.66 -2.15
CA ARG A 86 2.06 -4.41 -2.88
C ARG A 86 0.81 -3.91 -3.62
N VAL A 87 0.09 -4.80 -4.33
CA VAL A 87 -1.15 -4.45 -5.04
C VAL A 87 -2.19 -3.89 -4.08
N PHE A 88 -2.42 -4.57 -2.95
CA PHE A 88 -3.36 -4.13 -1.92
C PHE A 88 -2.95 -2.78 -1.31
N LEU A 89 -1.70 -2.65 -0.86
CA LEU A 89 -1.20 -1.44 -0.20
C LEU A 89 -1.24 -0.21 -1.11
N THR A 90 -0.99 -0.37 -2.42
CA THR A 90 -1.15 0.74 -3.38
C THR A 90 -2.60 1.23 -3.43
N ARG A 91 -3.61 0.37 -3.35
CA ARG A 91 -5.02 0.84 -3.31
C ARG A 91 -5.35 1.65 -2.05
N LEU A 92 -4.54 1.56 -0.99
CA LEU A 92 -4.70 2.31 0.26
C LEU A 92 -3.83 3.57 0.33
N VAL A 93 -3.47 4.13 -0.83
CA VAL A 93 -2.68 5.36 -0.96
C VAL A 93 -3.56 6.47 -1.50
N PHE A 94 -3.58 7.59 -0.80
CA PHE A 94 -4.45 8.72 -1.13
C PHE A 94 -3.62 10.00 -1.31
N PRO A 95 -4.07 10.95 -2.15
CA PRO A 95 -3.52 12.29 -2.16
C PRO A 95 -3.72 12.94 -0.79
N ASP A 96 -2.67 13.58 -0.28
CA ASP A 96 -2.72 14.28 1.00
C ASP A 96 -3.30 15.70 0.81
N PRO A 97 -4.47 16.03 1.41
CA PRO A 97 -5.04 17.38 1.34
C PRO A 97 -4.40 18.38 2.33
N GLU A 98 -3.71 17.90 3.36
CA GLU A 98 -3.23 18.71 4.48
C GLU A 98 -1.78 19.15 4.27
N TYR A 99 -0.90 18.20 3.92
CA TYR A 99 0.53 18.45 3.75
C TYR A 99 0.93 18.56 2.29
N LYS A 100 2.03 19.28 2.03
CA LYS A 100 2.60 19.47 0.69
C LYS A 100 4.00 18.87 0.63
N VAL A 101 4.40 18.45 -0.57
CA VAL A 101 5.77 17.99 -0.86
C VAL A 101 6.77 19.08 -0.47
N ASN A 102 7.75 18.72 0.34
CA ASN A 102 8.82 19.60 0.79
C ASN A 102 9.89 19.77 -0.31
N LYS A 103 9.65 20.68 -1.25
CA LYS A 103 10.56 20.93 -2.39
C LYS A 103 11.96 21.44 -2.00
N LYS A 104 12.16 21.91 -0.75
CA LYS A 104 13.44 22.46 -0.30
C LYS A 104 14.46 21.39 0.08
N ASN A 105 13.97 20.25 0.57
CA ASN A 105 14.82 19.14 1.06
C ASN A 105 14.94 18.00 0.03
N VAL A 106 14.45 18.21 -1.20
CA VAL A 106 14.64 17.27 -2.31
C VAL A 106 15.97 17.58 -2.97
N ASP A 107 17.00 16.79 -2.66
CA ASP A 107 18.30 16.89 -3.33
C ASP A 107 18.22 16.34 -4.76
N VAL A 108 18.18 17.25 -5.73
CA VAL A 108 18.13 16.93 -7.17
C VAL A 108 19.55 16.78 -7.77
N GLY A 109 20.61 16.81 -6.95
CA GLY A 109 22.00 16.81 -7.39
C GLY A 109 22.44 18.16 -7.99
N GLN A 110 23.34 18.13 -8.98
CA GLN A 110 23.93 19.33 -9.62
C GLN A 110 22.96 20.19 -10.45
N ILE A 111 21.66 19.88 -10.43
CA ILE A 111 20.66 20.58 -11.23
C ILE A 111 20.34 21.93 -10.56
N GLN A 112 21.05 22.99 -10.98
CA GLN A 112 20.80 24.39 -10.60
C GLN A 112 19.54 24.97 -11.28
N VAL A 113 18.44 24.22 -11.29
CA VAL A 113 17.14 24.75 -11.71
C VAL A 113 16.46 25.26 -10.45
N GLY A 114 16.06 26.53 -10.43
CA GLY A 114 15.40 27.13 -9.27
C GLY A 114 14.29 26.20 -8.75
N GLN A 115 14.23 25.99 -7.44
CA GLN A 115 13.37 24.97 -6.76
C GLN A 115 11.87 25.03 -7.15
N ASN A 116 11.42 26.16 -7.72
CA ASN A 116 10.06 26.38 -8.20
C ASN A 116 9.79 25.92 -9.65
N LEU A 117 10.83 25.52 -10.41
CA LEU A 117 10.75 25.18 -11.84
C LEU A 117 10.98 23.69 -12.14
N LEU A 118 11.14 22.85 -11.12
CA LEU A 118 11.40 21.43 -11.32
C LEU A 118 10.18 20.75 -11.99
N PRO A 119 10.37 20.09 -13.15
CA PRO A 119 9.29 19.39 -13.84
C PRO A 119 8.68 18.28 -12.98
N SER A 120 7.35 18.09 -13.08
CA SER A 120 6.63 17.00 -12.38
C SER A 120 7.05 15.59 -12.82
N SER A 121 7.86 15.49 -13.88
CA SER A 121 8.49 14.24 -14.31
C SER A 121 9.72 13.86 -13.50
N LEU A 122 10.34 14.83 -12.81
CA LEU A 122 11.53 14.66 -11.98
C LEU A 122 11.20 14.74 -10.49
N CYS A 123 10.32 15.64 -10.09
CA CYS A 123 9.94 15.82 -8.69
C CYS A 123 8.44 15.57 -8.47
N PRO A 124 8.05 14.93 -7.35
CA PRO A 124 6.65 14.73 -7.04
C PRO A 124 5.94 16.07 -6.85
N SER A 125 4.72 16.14 -7.37
CA SER A 125 3.90 17.35 -7.34
C SER A 125 2.72 17.22 -6.39
N ARG A 126 2.32 15.99 -6.07
CA ARG A 126 1.23 15.64 -5.17
C ARG A 126 1.79 14.90 -3.97
N ALA A 127 1.38 15.36 -2.80
CA ALA A 127 1.69 14.69 -1.54
C ALA A 127 0.83 13.42 -1.38
N ALA A 128 1.35 12.42 -0.69
CA ALA A 128 0.75 11.11 -0.53
C ALA A 128 0.62 10.76 0.96
N SER A 129 -0.57 10.32 1.33
CA SER A 129 -0.88 9.70 2.62
C SER A 129 -1.13 8.21 2.44
N LEU A 130 -0.39 7.40 3.17
CA LEU A 130 -0.43 5.94 3.13
C LEU A 130 -1.24 5.44 4.33
N ASN A 131 -2.34 4.72 4.07
CA ASN A 131 -3.16 4.11 5.11
C ASN A 131 -2.90 2.59 5.16
N TRP A 132 -1.81 2.18 5.78
CA TRP A 132 -1.35 0.79 5.82
C TRP A 132 -1.55 0.15 7.20
N GLY A 133 -2.53 0.64 7.95
CA GLY A 133 -2.92 0.06 9.24
C GLY A 133 -3.65 -1.28 9.11
N SER A 134 -3.65 -2.07 10.19
CA SER A 134 -4.44 -3.32 10.31
C SER A 134 -4.20 -4.35 9.20
N ALA A 135 -2.97 -4.41 8.66
CA ALA A 135 -2.60 -5.20 7.50
C ALA A 135 -1.81 -6.49 7.84
N SER A 136 -1.56 -6.76 9.13
CA SER A 136 -0.73 -7.89 9.61
C SER A 136 0.67 -7.94 8.98
N LEU A 137 1.28 -6.77 8.72
CA LEU A 137 2.62 -6.69 8.16
C LEU A 137 3.66 -7.00 9.24
N GLU A 138 4.53 -7.98 8.99
CA GLU A 138 5.70 -8.26 9.85
C GLU A 138 6.93 -7.43 9.44
N ALA A 139 6.98 -7.02 8.16
CA ALA A 139 8.00 -6.15 7.60
C ALA A 139 7.42 -5.30 6.46
N VAL A 140 8.11 -4.21 6.12
CA VAL A 140 7.78 -3.38 4.95
C VAL A 140 8.93 -3.31 3.95
N GLN A 141 8.61 -3.26 2.66
CA GLN A 141 9.59 -3.22 1.58
C GLN A 141 9.69 -1.82 0.98
N SER A 142 10.90 -1.37 0.62
CA SER A 142 11.13 -0.07 -0.01
C SER A 142 10.37 0.10 -1.33
N ASP A 143 10.25 -0.98 -2.11
CA ASP A 143 9.48 -0.99 -3.37
C ASP A 143 7.99 -0.64 -3.16
N TRP A 144 7.41 -0.98 -2.01
CA TRP A 144 6.00 -0.66 -1.73
C TRP A 144 5.79 0.86 -1.61
N PHE A 145 6.71 1.56 -0.93
CA PHE A 145 6.67 3.01 -0.79
C PHE A 145 6.92 3.72 -2.13
N VAL A 146 7.86 3.20 -2.94
CA VAL A 146 8.11 3.73 -4.28
C VAL A 146 6.87 3.57 -5.15
N ALA A 147 6.24 2.39 -5.16
CA ALA A 147 5.01 2.14 -5.91
C ALA A 147 3.87 3.07 -5.48
N ALA A 148 3.68 3.26 -4.16
CA ALA A 148 2.69 4.18 -3.61
C ALA A 148 2.89 5.62 -4.09
N ALA A 149 4.14 6.12 -4.01
CA ALA A 149 4.46 7.47 -4.46
C ALA A 149 4.19 7.68 -5.96
N LEU A 150 4.53 6.68 -6.79
CA LEU A 150 4.31 6.71 -8.23
C LEU A 150 2.83 6.66 -8.61
N GLN A 151 2.00 5.95 -7.84
CA GLN A 151 0.56 5.90 -8.07
C GLN A 151 -0.10 7.27 -7.89
N VAL A 152 0.29 8.04 -6.88
CA VAL A 152 -0.22 9.40 -6.66
C VAL A 152 0.37 10.38 -7.68
N ASN A 153 1.59 10.12 -8.15
CA ASN A 153 2.35 10.93 -9.11
C ASN A 153 2.65 10.15 -10.41
N PRO A 154 1.65 9.84 -11.26
CA PRO A 154 1.85 8.98 -12.45
C PRO A 154 2.75 9.58 -13.53
N ARG A 155 3.03 10.90 -13.46
CA ARG A 155 3.96 11.58 -14.36
C ARG A 155 5.42 11.45 -13.94
N LEU A 156 5.69 11.04 -12.70
CA LEU A 156 7.04 10.92 -12.16
C LEU A 156 7.76 9.75 -12.83
N ARG A 157 8.92 10.02 -13.45
CA ARG A 157 9.69 9.02 -14.21
C ARG A 157 10.91 8.51 -13.45
N THR A 158 11.06 8.89 -12.18
CA THR A 158 12.20 8.55 -11.34
C THR A 158 11.74 8.02 -9.99
N THR A 159 12.39 6.95 -9.53
CA THR A 159 12.20 6.37 -8.19
C THR A 159 13.05 7.07 -7.14
N ARG A 160 14.13 7.76 -7.55
CA ARG A 160 15.07 8.40 -6.61
C ARG A 160 14.41 9.46 -5.74
N LEU A 161 13.47 10.22 -6.31
CA LEU A 161 12.80 11.32 -5.64
C LEU A 161 11.36 10.99 -5.25
N SER A 162 10.91 9.74 -5.47
CA SER A 162 9.51 9.37 -5.25
C SER A 162 9.13 9.45 -3.77
N LEU A 163 10.05 9.08 -2.87
CA LEU A 163 9.82 9.12 -1.41
C LEU A 163 9.56 10.54 -0.88
N ALA A 164 9.98 11.58 -1.61
CA ALA A 164 9.64 12.95 -1.27
C ALA A 164 8.14 13.26 -1.43
N ALA A 165 7.37 12.41 -2.11
CA ALA A 165 5.92 12.54 -2.19
C ALA A 165 5.23 12.23 -0.86
N ILE A 166 5.84 11.40 -0.01
CA ILE A 166 5.18 10.81 1.15
C ILE A 166 5.23 11.78 2.32
N THR A 167 4.05 12.13 2.84
CA THR A 167 3.88 13.11 3.91
C THR A 167 3.25 12.50 5.16
N ARG A 168 2.43 11.46 4.99
CA ARG A 168 1.81 10.72 6.10
C ARG A 168 1.91 9.23 5.88
N VAL A 169 2.32 8.51 6.92
CA VAL A 169 2.39 7.04 6.91
C VAL A 169 1.69 6.51 8.14
N ASP A 170 0.60 5.80 7.92
CA ASP A 170 -0.05 5.00 8.96
C ASP A 170 0.34 3.54 8.80
N LEU A 171 0.99 2.99 9.81
CA LEU A 171 1.42 1.60 9.92
C LEU A 171 0.89 0.97 11.22
N SER A 172 -0.14 1.55 11.84
CA SER A 172 -0.64 1.04 13.13
C SER A 172 -1.29 -0.34 13.03
N CYS A 173 -1.40 -1.04 14.16
CA CYS A 173 -2.06 -2.35 14.25
C CYS A 173 -1.44 -3.36 13.27
N ASN A 174 -0.11 -3.42 13.20
CA ASN A 174 0.66 -4.38 12.43
C ASN A 174 1.54 -5.22 13.37
N GLN A 175 2.44 -6.03 12.84
CA GLN A 175 3.32 -6.92 13.61
C GLN A 175 4.79 -6.58 13.40
N LEU A 176 5.10 -5.31 13.11
CA LEU A 176 6.46 -4.87 12.84
C LEU A 176 7.31 -5.01 14.11
N THR A 177 8.42 -5.73 14.01
CA THR A 177 9.37 -5.92 15.13
C THR A 177 10.55 -4.94 15.06
N THR A 178 10.78 -4.34 13.90
CA THR A 178 11.89 -3.42 13.63
C THR A 178 11.37 -2.15 13.00
N PHE A 179 11.93 -1.01 13.39
CA PHE A 179 11.61 0.28 12.77
C PHE A 179 11.99 0.28 11.28
N PRO A 180 11.06 0.65 10.37
CA PRO A 180 11.37 0.69 8.94
C PRO A 180 12.36 1.80 8.57
N SER A 181 13.62 1.43 8.34
CA SER A 181 14.71 2.38 8.03
C SER A 181 14.46 3.24 6.78
N ILE A 182 13.62 2.78 5.85
CA ILE A 182 13.20 3.54 4.66
C ILE A 182 12.47 4.85 5.01
N LEU A 183 11.82 4.93 6.18
CA LEU A 183 11.14 6.14 6.65
C LEU A 183 12.12 7.31 6.85
N PHE A 184 13.40 7.01 7.14
CA PHE A 184 14.46 8.03 7.23
C PHE A 184 14.81 8.67 5.87
N GLN A 185 14.30 8.13 4.76
CA GLN A 185 14.55 8.67 3.41
C GLN A 185 13.39 9.53 2.89
N MET A 186 12.42 9.88 3.75
CA MET A 186 11.22 10.63 3.38
C MET A 186 11.32 12.10 3.85
N PRO A 187 11.89 13.02 3.05
CA PRO A 187 12.14 14.41 3.47
C PRO A 187 10.86 15.24 3.67
N SER A 188 9.72 14.76 3.17
CA SER A 188 8.41 15.38 3.31
C SER A 188 7.55 14.76 4.40
N LEU A 189 8.01 13.71 5.08
CA LEU A 189 7.22 13.04 6.13
C LEU A 189 6.93 14.04 7.27
N ARG A 190 5.67 14.05 7.73
CA ARG A 190 5.14 14.95 8.75
C ARG A 190 4.31 14.23 9.80
N SER A 191 3.65 13.12 9.42
CA SER A 191 2.92 12.27 10.35
C SER A 191 3.33 10.82 10.14
N LEU A 192 3.65 10.15 11.24
CA LEU A 192 3.98 8.74 11.27
C LEU A 192 3.23 8.09 12.43
N ASN A 193 2.42 7.10 12.14
CA ASN A 193 1.75 6.29 13.15
C ASN A 193 2.30 4.86 13.11
N LEU A 194 2.87 4.42 14.22
CA LEU A 194 3.41 3.07 14.42
C LEU A 194 2.74 2.38 15.63
N ALA A 195 1.64 2.93 16.16
CA ALA A 195 0.96 2.38 17.32
C ALA A 195 0.56 0.92 17.11
N GLU A 196 0.46 0.14 18.19
CA GLU A 196 0.03 -1.27 18.14
C GLU A 196 0.88 -2.11 17.16
N ASN A 197 2.21 -1.99 17.29
CA ASN A 197 3.21 -2.87 16.68
C ASN A 197 4.06 -3.54 17.77
N LEU A 198 5.06 -4.32 17.36
CA LEU A 198 5.97 -5.07 18.24
C LEU A 198 7.42 -4.54 18.15
N ILE A 199 7.58 -3.25 17.83
CA ILE A 199 8.89 -2.67 17.51
C ILE A 199 9.80 -2.73 18.75
N ALA A 200 10.87 -3.50 18.63
CA ALA A 200 11.88 -3.67 19.68
C ALA A 200 13.29 -3.24 19.23
N ALA A 201 13.48 -3.01 17.92
CA ALA A 201 14.77 -2.64 17.33
C ALA A 201 14.63 -1.48 16.35
N ILE A 202 15.72 -0.72 16.19
CA ILE A 202 15.86 0.35 15.20
C ILE A 202 17.14 0.10 14.42
N ASP A 203 16.98 -0.28 13.15
CA ASP A 203 18.11 -0.44 12.25
C ASP A 203 18.40 0.90 11.56
N MET A 204 19.49 1.52 11.98
CA MET A 204 19.96 2.78 11.42
C MET A 204 20.60 2.52 10.05
N PRO A 205 20.12 3.15 8.94
CA PRO A 205 20.78 3.00 7.65
C PRO A 205 22.22 3.53 7.72
N GLY A 206 23.18 2.76 7.21
CA GLY A 206 24.62 3.07 7.32
C GLY A 206 25.08 4.37 6.63
N PHE A 207 24.20 5.06 5.89
CA PHE A 207 24.47 6.35 5.26
C PHE A 207 23.33 7.33 5.55
N TYR A 208 23.56 8.28 6.45
CA TYR A 208 22.66 9.40 6.68
C TYR A 208 22.95 10.53 5.70
N VAL A 209 21.96 10.90 4.89
CA VAL A 209 21.85 12.28 4.39
C VAL A 209 20.94 13.00 5.36
N THR A 210 21.51 13.98 6.05
CA THR A 210 20.88 14.82 7.07
C THR A 210 19.72 15.65 6.51
N SER A 211 18.49 15.13 6.47
CA SER A 211 17.31 15.97 6.22
C SER A 211 15.93 15.35 6.49
N THR A 212 15.77 14.51 7.51
CA THR A 212 14.42 14.20 8.01
C THR A 212 14.04 15.17 9.12
N SER A 213 13.00 15.97 8.87
CA SER A 213 12.35 16.87 9.83
C SER A 213 11.47 16.14 10.86
N LEU A 214 11.77 14.86 11.15
CA LEU A 214 11.06 14.09 12.17
C LEU A 214 11.61 14.54 13.53
N GLU A 215 11.00 15.58 14.10
CA GLU A 215 11.15 15.85 15.53
C GLU A 215 10.37 14.77 16.28
N ILE A 216 11.07 14.07 17.19
CA ILE A 216 10.51 13.01 18.05
C ILE A 216 9.66 13.65 19.15
#